data_AF-A0A2W0BAZ4-F1
#
_entry.id   AF-A0A2W0BAZ4-F1
#
_cell.length_a   1.000
_cell.length_b   1.000
_cell.length_c   1.000
_cell.angle_alpha   90.00
_cell.angle_beta   90.00
_cell.angle_gamma   90.00
#
_symmetry.space_group_name_H-M   'P 1'
#
loop_
_entity.id
_entity.type
_entity.pdbx_description
1 polymer ?
#
loop_
_entity_poly.entity_id
_entity_poly.type
_entity_poly.pdbx_seq_one_letter_code
_entity_poly.pdbx_strand_id
1 'polypeptide(L)'
;MGPPLPVRNHGNCLPTDRSAIMSNHRNRQNPPQVPKLSEGQLEPLFRRLNLAHTRRIYQQVADRAEKENWSYRDFLALLLAEEVAHRKQTRLQRLTRQAHFPFFKTIDEFDFSLRTTLRQSLLGSYLGPDFVTEGRSLILYGKAGRGKTHLAVAIGYRAIQNGFETFCTTAAELVEDLSNASKKGRLQETLLTYTRPHVLVVDEVGYLTYGPDAANVLFHVVNDRHLRKRPMIFTTNKPLSEWGKVLHDEDLAAAILDRVLERGRFIHLDGPSGRTRHLNLEELLPAVAERARISGIRVPEFPEPTPVAIAAKCPITGRDIGAF
;
A
#
# COMPACT_ATOMS: atom_id res chain seq x y z
N MET A 1 -64.15 -60.56 -21.47
CA MET A 1 -62.96 -61.40 -21.17
C MET A 1 -62.65 -61.22 -19.69
N GLY A 2 -63.47 -61.70 -18.76
CA GLY A 2 -63.48 -63.05 -18.18
C GLY A 2 -63.54 -62.88 -16.64
N PRO A 3 -64.18 -63.77 -15.88
CA PRO A 3 -65.07 -63.43 -14.75
C PRO A 3 -64.39 -63.29 -13.36
N PRO A 4 -65.13 -62.81 -12.33
CA PRO A 4 -64.68 -62.75 -10.93
C PRO A 4 -65.05 -64.03 -10.12
N LEU A 5 -64.55 -64.07 -8.87
CA LEU A 5 -64.89 -64.93 -7.69
C LEU A 5 -63.85 -66.03 -7.35
N PRO A 6 -63.72 -66.50 -6.07
CA PRO A 6 -64.69 -66.39 -4.97
C PRO A 6 -64.17 -66.06 -3.56
N VAL A 7 -65.18 -65.75 -2.73
CA VAL A 7 -65.23 -65.75 -1.26
C VAL A 7 -64.82 -67.12 -0.70
N ARG A 8 -64.09 -67.15 0.43
CA ARG A 8 -64.26 -68.20 1.46
C ARG A 8 -64.12 -67.61 2.86
N ASN A 9 -65.16 -67.90 3.64
CA ASN A 9 -65.39 -67.55 5.03
C ASN A 9 -65.27 -68.87 5.82
N HIS A 10 -64.39 -68.97 6.81
CA HIS A 10 -64.34 -69.99 7.88
C HIS A 10 -63.30 -69.50 8.91
N GLY A 11 -63.51 -69.42 10.21
CA GLY A 11 -64.64 -69.79 11.06
C GLY A 11 -64.40 -69.28 12.48
N ASN A 12 -65.47 -69.39 13.27
CA ASN A 12 -65.58 -69.13 14.70
C ASN A 12 -64.38 -69.61 15.54
N CYS A 13 -64.04 -68.86 16.59
CA CYS A 13 -64.31 -69.25 17.99
C CYS A 13 -63.72 -68.21 18.96
N LEU A 14 -64.59 -67.54 19.73
CA LEU A 14 -64.25 -66.92 21.02
C LEU A 14 -63.85 -68.04 22.00
N PRO A 15 -62.99 -67.77 23.01
CA PRO A 15 -63.56 -67.44 24.33
C PRO A 15 -62.65 -66.44 25.11
N THR A 16 -63.19 -65.38 25.72
CA THR A 16 -63.71 -65.29 27.10
C THR A 16 -62.79 -64.45 27.99
N ASP A 17 -63.45 -63.56 28.72
CA ASP A 17 -63.12 -63.02 30.03
C ASP A 17 -61.96 -62.04 30.22
N ARG A 18 -62.40 -60.77 30.35
CA ARG A 18 -62.30 -59.97 31.59
C ARG A 18 -61.03 -60.16 32.43
N SER A 19 -60.05 -59.28 32.22
CA SER A 19 -59.42 -58.53 33.32
C SER A 19 -58.41 -57.51 32.78
N ALA A 20 -58.28 -56.39 33.51
CA ALA A 20 -57.28 -55.34 33.39
C ALA A 20 -57.52 -54.23 32.34
N ILE A 21 -58.56 -53.42 32.58
CA ILE A 21 -58.53 -51.98 32.27
C ILE A 21 -57.71 -51.31 33.39
N MET A 22 -56.88 -50.33 33.00
CA MET A 22 -56.09 -49.40 33.84
C MET A 22 -54.68 -49.87 34.24
N SER A 23 -53.70 -49.56 33.39
CA SER A 23 -52.66 -48.58 33.73
C SER A 23 -51.64 -48.54 32.60
N ASN A 24 -51.66 -47.49 31.78
CA ASN A 24 -50.43 -47.08 31.12
C ASN A 24 -50.22 -45.59 31.35
N HIS A 25 -49.28 -45.37 32.26
CA HIS A 25 -48.81 -44.07 32.70
C HIS A 25 -48.47 -43.18 31.52
N ARG A 26 -48.87 -41.91 31.68
CA ARG A 26 -48.40 -40.74 30.94
C ARG A 26 -46.90 -40.87 30.66
N ASN A 27 -46.55 -41.17 29.40
CA ASN A 27 -45.20 -40.99 28.90
C ASN A 27 -44.99 -39.47 28.78
N ARG A 28 -44.63 -38.81 29.90
CA ARG A 28 -44.12 -37.45 29.90
C ARG A 28 -42.85 -37.49 29.05
N GLN A 29 -42.98 -37.06 27.79
CA GLN A 29 -41.86 -36.80 26.91
C GLN A 29 -40.87 -35.93 27.68
N ASN A 30 -39.73 -36.51 28.07
CA ASN A 30 -38.60 -35.73 28.54
C ASN A 30 -38.33 -34.64 27.48
N PRO A 31 -38.13 -33.36 27.86
CA PRO A 31 -37.70 -32.37 26.90
C PRO A 31 -36.43 -32.89 26.20
N PRO A 32 -36.26 -32.66 24.88
CA PRO A 32 -35.09 -33.13 24.16
C PRO A 32 -33.86 -32.66 24.92
N GLN A 33 -33.13 -33.60 25.51
CA GLN A 33 -31.91 -33.29 26.26
C GLN A 33 -30.93 -32.73 25.24
N VAL A 34 -30.62 -31.44 25.35
CA VAL A 34 -29.54 -30.84 24.57
C VAL A 34 -28.30 -31.69 24.86
N PRO A 35 -27.64 -32.25 23.84
CA PRO A 35 -26.44 -33.05 24.07
C PRO A 35 -25.47 -32.22 24.91
N LYS A 36 -25.11 -32.73 26.09
CA LYS A 36 -24.06 -32.13 26.91
C LYS A 36 -22.74 -32.37 26.18
N LEU A 37 -22.41 -31.47 25.26
CA LEU A 37 -21.09 -31.42 24.65
C LEU A 37 -20.11 -31.11 25.78
N SER A 38 -19.26 -32.08 26.13
CA SER A 38 -18.19 -31.85 27.09
C SER A 38 -17.17 -30.86 26.48
N GLU A 39 -16.47 -30.09 27.32
CA GLU A 39 -15.45 -29.12 26.87
C GLU A 39 -14.43 -29.75 25.90
N GLY A 40 -14.09 -31.03 26.11
CA GLY A 40 -13.21 -31.80 25.23
C GLY A 40 -13.73 -32.02 23.80
N GLN A 41 -15.04 -31.88 23.54
CA GLN A 41 -15.62 -32.00 22.20
C GLN A 41 -15.62 -30.70 21.40
N LEU A 42 -15.49 -29.53 22.05
CA LEU A 42 -15.45 -28.24 21.36
C LEU A 42 -14.08 -27.96 20.72
N GLU A 43 -13.01 -28.43 21.36
CA GLU A 43 -11.63 -28.21 20.93
C GLU A 43 -11.34 -28.75 19.50
N PRO A 44 -11.73 -29.99 19.13
CA PRO A 44 -11.62 -30.47 17.75
C PRO A 44 -12.48 -29.68 16.76
N LEU A 45 -13.67 -29.23 17.17
CA LEU A 45 -14.59 -28.45 16.31
C LEU A 45 -13.99 -27.08 15.97
N PHE A 46 -13.42 -26.39 16.94
CA PHE A 46 -12.75 -25.10 16.70
C PHE A 46 -11.60 -25.25 15.71
N ARG A 47 -10.79 -26.31 15.82
CA ARG A 47 -9.70 -26.58 14.85
C ARG A 47 -10.25 -26.83 13.45
N ARG A 48 -11.27 -27.66 13.32
CA ARG A 48 -11.86 -28.01 12.02
C ARG A 48 -12.51 -26.81 11.32
N LEU A 49 -13.05 -25.85 12.08
CA LEU A 49 -13.63 -24.60 11.57
C LEU A 49 -12.61 -23.45 11.48
N ASN A 50 -11.34 -23.68 11.82
CA ASN A 50 -10.28 -22.68 11.89
C ASN A 50 -10.58 -21.50 12.84
N LEU A 51 -11.37 -21.71 13.90
CA LEU A 51 -11.76 -20.68 14.88
C LEU A 51 -10.67 -20.53 15.95
N ALA A 52 -9.49 -20.09 15.53
CA ALA A 52 -8.28 -20.11 16.36
C ALA A 52 -8.35 -19.13 17.53
N HIS A 53 -9.01 -17.97 17.35
CA HIS A 53 -9.16 -16.97 18.41
C HIS A 53 -10.30 -17.37 19.35
N THR A 54 -11.46 -17.79 18.82
CA THR A 54 -12.57 -18.34 19.62
C THR A 54 -12.08 -19.43 20.56
N ARG A 55 -11.26 -20.37 20.07
CA ARG A 55 -10.67 -21.45 20.88
C ARG A 55 -9.88 -20.95 22.11
N ARG A 56 -9.27 -19.76 22.02
CA ARG A 56 -8.49 -19.18 23.12
C ARG A 56 -9.35 -18.44 24.12
N ILE A 57 -10.46 -17.84 23.69
CA ILE A 57 -11.26 -16.92 24.51
C ILE A 57 -12.61 -17.51 24.98
N TYR A 58 -13.06 -18.64 24.42
CA TYR A 58 -14.45 -19.10 24.61
C TYR A 58 -14.82 -19.32 26.07
N GLN A 59 -13.92 -19.87 26.90
CA GLN A 59 -14.17 -20.07 28.33
C GLN A 59 -14.35 -18.74 29.06
N GLN A 60 -13.45 -17.78 28.83
CA GLN A 60 -13.53 -16.46 29.45
C GLN A 60 -14.82 -15.72 29.07
N VAL A 61 -15.23 -15.83 27.80
CA VAL A 61 -16.48 -15.22 27.32
C VAL A 61 -17.70 -15.96 27.85
N ALA A 62 -17.63 -17.29 28.01
CA ALA A 62 -18.70 -18.09 28.61
C ALA A 62 -18.90 -17.73 30.10
N ASP A 63 -17.83 -17.70 30.89
CA ASP A 63 -17.87 -17.31 32.30
C ASP A 63 -18.45 -15.90 32.49
N ARG A 64 -18.11 -14.98 31.57
CA ARG A 64 -18.64 -13.63 31.57
C ARG A 64 -20.13 -13.60 31.21
N ALA A 65 -20.54 -14.34 30.18
CA ALA A 65 -21.94 -14.45 29.76
C ALA A 65 -22.83 -15.02 30.86
N GLU A 66 -22.33 -15.99 31.64
CA GLU A 66 -23.03 -16.52 32.81
C GLU A 66 -23.19 -15.47 33.91
N LYS A 67 -22.10 -14.76 34.27
CA LYS A 67 -22.13 -13.71 35.30
C LYS A 67 -23.07 -12.56 34.95
N GLU A 68 -23.09 -12.17 33.67
CA GLU A 68 -23.88 -11.05 33.18
C GLU A 68 -25.27 -11.47 32.64
N ASN A 69 -25.66 -12.74 32.76
CA ASN A 69 -26.93 -13.31 32.27
C ASN A 69 -27.23 -13.00 30.79
N TRP A 70 -26.24 -13.16 29.92
CA TRP A 70 -26.42 -12.94 28.48
C TRP A 70 -27.33 -13.99 27.83
N SER A 71 -28.02 -13.61 26.77
CA SER A 71 -28.75 -14.58 25.95
C SER A 71 -27.77 -15.46 25.14
N TYR A 72 -28.20 -16.67 24.78
CA TYR A 72 -27.40 -17.55 23.92
C TYR A 72 -27.04 -16.90 22.57
N ARG A 73 -27.93 -16.02 22.06
CA ARG A 73 -27.70 -15.29 20.81
C ARG A 73 -26.60 -14.26 20.97
N ASP A 74 -26.59 -13.53 22.08
CA ASP A 74 -25.58 -12.49 22.34
C ASP A 74 -24.21 -13.10 22.60
N PHE A 75 -24.15 -14.20 23.35
CA PHE A 75 -22.93 -14.97 23.55
C PHE A 75 -22.33 -15.44 22.22
N LEU A 76 -23.13 -16.08 21.36
CA LEU A 76 -22.67 -16.56 20.07
C LEU A 76 -22.26 -15.40 19.15
N ALA A 77 -23.03 -14.32 19.13
CA ALA A 77 -22.73 -13.14 18.33
C ALA A 77 -21.38 -12.52 18.72
N LEU A 78 -21.11 -12.38 20.03
CA LEU A 78 -19.83 -11.84 20.50
C LEU A 78 -18.66 -12.75 20.12
N LEU A 79 -18.76 -14.07 20.36
CA LEU A 79 -17.67 -15.00 20.02
C LEU A 79 -17.30 -14.95 18.53
N LEU A 80 -18.31 -14.87 17.66
CA LEU A 80 -18.08 -14.77 16.22
C LEU A 80 -17.53 -13.38 15.84
N ALA A 81 -18.03 -12.31 16.47
CA ALA A 81 -17.52 -10.96 16.25
C ALA A 81 -16.03 -10.83 16.61
N GLU A 82 -15.61 -11.38 17.76
CA GLU A 82 -14.21 -11.41 18.20
C GLU A 82 -13.33 -12.20 17.22
N GLU A 83 -13.78 -13.35 16.74
CA GLU A 83 -13.03 -14.12 15.72
C GLU A 83 -12.88 -13.34 14.41
N VAL A 84 -13.96 -12.71 13.92
CA VAL A 84 -13.92 -11.89 12.70
C VAL A 84 -12.98 -10.69 12.88
N ALA A 85 -13.05 -10.01 14.01
CA ALA A 85 -12.17 -8.89 14.35
C ALA A 85 -10.70 -9.33 14.39
N HIS A 86 -10.41 -10.44 15.07
CA HIS A 86 -9.07 -10.99 15.17
C HIS A 86 -8.52 -11.44 13.79
N ARG A 87 -9.34 -12.07 12.94
CA ARG A 87 -8.95 -12.44 11.57
C ARG A 87 -8.67 -11.21 10.72
N LYS A 88 -9.53 -10.18 10.79
CA LYS A 88 -9.33 -8.91 10.07
C LYS A 88 -8.03 -8.25 10.50
N GLN A 89 -7.76 -8.18 11.80
CA GLN A 89 -6.54 -7.60 12.36
C GLN A 89 -5.29 -8.38 11.93
N THR A 90 -5.30 -9.71 12.08
CA THR A 90 -4.18 -10.58 11.68
C THR A 90 -3.88 -10.45 10.18
N ARG A 91 -4.93 -10.42 9.35
CA ARG A 91 -4.80 -10.21 7.91
C ARG A 91 -4.18 -8.86 7.59
N LEU A 92 -4.68 -7.79 8.19
CA LEU A 92 -4.17 -6.44 7.96
C LEU A 92 -2.70 -6.32 8.38
N GLN A 93 -2.33 -6.86 9.53
CA GLN A 93 -0.93 -6.88 9.99
C GLN A 93 -0.02 -7.66 9.03
N ARG A 94 -0.45 -8.85 8.58
CA ARG A 94 0.30 -9.65 7.62
C ARG A 94 0.51 -8.90 6.31
N LEU A 95 -0.56 -8.34 5.73
CA LEU A 95 -0.49 -7.60 4.47
C LEU A 95 0.34 -6.33 4.58
N THR A 96 0.23 -5.60 5.70
CA THR A 96 1.05 -4.40 5.93
C THR A 96 2.54 -4.73 6.01
N ARG A 97 2.90 -5.86 6.65
CA ARG A 97 4.30 -6.34 6.68
C ARG A 97 4.79 -6.75 5.28
N GLN A 98 3.96 -7.46 4.52
CA GLN A 98 4.28 -7.89 3.15
C GLN A 98 4.31 -6.75 2.13
N ALA A 99 3.80 -5.56 2.49
CA ALA A 99 3.77 -4.42 1.58
C ALA A 99 5.09 -3.65 1.49
N HIS A 100 6.07 -3.93 2.37
CA HIS A 100 7.39 -3.28 2.34
C HIS A 100 7.33 -1.75 2.34
N PHE A 101 6.38 -1.15 3.07
CA PHE A 101 6.35 0.31 3.19
C PHE A 101 7.63 0.83 3.85
N PRO A 102 8.28 1.87 3.31
CA PRO A 102 9.50 2.45 3.90
C PRO A 102 9.23 3.06 5.29
N PHE A 103 8.01 3.52 5.50
CA PHE A 103 7.49 3.99 6.77
C PHE A 103 5.96 3.81 6.79
N PHE A 104 5.35 3.79 7.97
CA PHE A 104 3.90 3.73 8.09
C PHE A 104 3.31 5.15 8.16
N LYS A 105 2.41 5.47 7.22
CA LYS A 105 1.66 6.72 7.21
C LYS A 105 0.24 6.49 6.69
N THR A 106 -0.71 7.13 7.36
CA THR A 106 -2.14 7.08 6.99
C THR A 106 -2.55 8.34 6.23
N ILE A 107 -3.74 8.30 5.61
CA ILE A 107 -4.31 9.46 4.92
C ILE A 107 -4.72 10.56 5.91
N ASP A 108 -5.14 10.18 7.12
CA ASP A 108 -5.59 11.11 8.16
C ASP A 108 -4.44 11.98 8.70
N GLU A 109 -3.21 11.47 8.64
CA GLU A 109 -1.99 12.22 8.97
C GLU A 109 -1.54 13.17 7.85
N PHE A 110 -2.18 13.14 6.68
CA PHE A 110 -1.78 13.99 5.56
C PHE A 110 -2.43 15.36 5.68
N ASP A 111 -1.61 16.38 5.88
CA ASP A 111 -2.08 17.76 5.92
C ASP A 111 -2.39 18.30 4.51
N PHE A 112 -3.70 18.41 4.22
CA PHE A 112 -4.27 18.95 2.99
C PHE A 112 -4.31 20.50 2.96
N SER A 113 -4.31 21.16 4.13
CA SER A 113 -4.44 22.61 4.20
C SER A 113 -3.24 23.34 3.58
N LEU A 114 -2.08 22.69 3.57
CA LEU A 114 -0.82 23.26 3.10
C LEU A 114 -0.53 23.00 1.62
N ARG A 115 -1.49 22.42 0.87
CA ARG A 115 -1.25 21.90 -0.49
C ARG A 115 -2.37 22.32 -1.44
N THR A 116 -2.16 23.45 -2.11
CA THR A 116 -3.16 24.24 -2.84
C THR A 116 -3.76 23.60 -4.09
N THR A 117 -3.15 22.57 -4.67
CA THR A 117 -3.61 21.93 -5.93
C THR A 117 -4.29 20.57 -5.74
N LEU A 118 -4.17 19.95 -4.56
CA LEU A 118 -4.77 18.65 -4.26
C LEU A 118 -6.19 18.84 -3.74
N ARG A 119 -7.20 18.72 -4.62
CA ARG A 119 -8.60 18.67 -4.19
C ARG A 119 -8.88 17.33 -3.50
N GLN A 120 -9.43 17.36 -2.29
CA GLN A 120 -9.87 16.15 -1.57
C GLN A 120 -10.84 15.29 -2.39
N SER A 121 -11.67 15.92 -3.23
CA SER A 121 -12.58 15.23 -4.14
C SER A 121 -11.87 14.34 -5.17
N LEU A 122 -10.67 14.73 -5.61
CA LEU A 122 -9.85 13.92 -6.51
C LEU A 122 -9.36 12.65 -5.80
N LEU A 123 -8.89 12.79 -4.55
CA LEU A 123 -8.33 11.70 -3.77
C LEU A 123 -9.36 10.70 -3.25
N GLY A 124 -10.62 11.11 -3.04
CA GLY A 124 -11.68 10.18 -2.64
C GLY A 124 -11.78 8.98 -3.57
N SER A 125 -11.61 9.20 -4.88
CA SER A 125 -11.62 8.16 -5.92
C SER A 125 -10.45 7.16 -5.85
N TYR A 126 -9.37 7.52 -5.14
CA TYR A 126 -8.17 6.70 -4.91
C TYR A 126 -8.17 6.00 -3.54
N LEU A 127 -9.06 6.39 -2.62
CA LEU A 127 -9.16 5.83 -1.27
C LEU A 127 -10.23 4.73 -1.16
N GLY A 128 -11.08 4.59 -2.18
CA GLY A 128 -12.09 3.54 -2.29
C GLY A 128 -11.57 2.24 -2.91
N PRO A 129 -12.38 1.16 -2.91
CA PRO A 129 -12.04 -0.08 -3.61
C PRO A 129 -11.93 0.10 -5.13
N ASP A 130 -12.65 1.09 -5.69
CA ASP A 130 -12.69 1.42 -7.12
C ASP A 130 -11.32 1.74 -7.70
N PHE A 131 -10.41 2.28 -6.88
CA PHE A 131 -9.01 2.47 -7.25
C PHE A 131 -8.39 1.18 -7.80
N VAL A 132 -8.64 0.06 -7.13
CA VAL A 132 -8.05 -1.24 -7.47
C VAL A 132 -8.90 -1.98 -8.49
N THR A 133 -10.22 -1.99 -8.34
CA THR A 133 -11.11 -2.76 -9.23
C THR A 133 -11.15 -2.19 -10.66
N GLU A 134 -11.00 -0.88 -10.83
CA GLU A 134 -10.90 -0.25 -12.15
C GLU A 134 -9.45 -0.19 -12.70
N GLY A 135 -8.45 -0.51 -11.86
CA GLY A 135 -7.05 -0.45 -12.24
C GLY A 135 -6.53 0.96 -12.47
N ARG A 136 -6.95 1.92 -11.64
CA ARG A 136 -6.56 3.33 -11.76
C ARG A 136 -5.11 3.52 -11.34
N SER A 137 -4.31 4.23 -12.12
CA SER A 137 -2.92 4.51 -11.75
C SER A 137 -2.73 5.96 -11.31
N LEU A 138 -1.58 6.23 -10.70
CA LEU A 138 -1.28 7.56 -10.17
C LEU A 138 0.20 7.88 -10.33
N ILE A 139 0.51 9.06 -10.84
CA ILE A 139 1.86 9.62 -10.82
C ILE A 139 1.85 10.85 -9.92
N LEU A 140 2.59 10.79 -8.83
CA LEU A 140 2.78 11.86 -7.87
C LEU A 140 4.09 12.58 -8.17
N TYR A 141 4.00 13.81 -8.66
CA TYR A 141 5.14 14.64 -9.03
C TYR A 141 5.31 15.83 -8.08
N GLY A 142 6.55 16.25 -7.84
CA GLY A 142 6.87 17.46 -7.08
C GLY A 142 8.25 17.39 -6.42
N LYS A 143 8.73 18.53 -5.89
CA LYS A 143 10.04 18.62 -5.22
C LYS A 143 10.15 17.69 -3.99
N ALA A 144 11.36 17.54 -3.46
CA ALA A 144 11.58 16.78 -2.23
C ALA A 144 10.79 17.36 -1.06
N GLY A 145 10.39 16.51 -0.11
CA GLY A 145 9.67 16.91 1.10
C GLY A 145 8.18 17.29 0.91
N ARG A 146 7.64 17.19 -0.30
CA ARG A 146 6.23 17.52 -0.61
C ARG A 146 5.21 16.41 -0.31
N GLY A 147 5.63 15.37 0.42
CA GLY A 147 4.77 14.25 0.88
C GLY A 147 4.23 13.32 -0.23
N LYS A 148 4.95 13.17 -1.35
CA LYS A 148 4.60 12.22 -2.42
C LYS A 148 4.58 10.77 -1.93
N THR A 149 5.68 10.33 -1.30
CA THR A 149 5.81 8.99 -0.71
C THR A 149 4.79 8.76 0.40
N HIS A 150 4.50 9.78 1.23
CA HIS A 150 3.43 9.70 2.24
C HIS A 150 2.11 9.35 1.58
N LEU A 151 1.70 10.11 0.56
CA LEU A 151 0.44 9.88 -0.11
C LEU A 151 0.39 8.51 -0.80
N ALA A 152 1.49 8.08 -1.43
CA ALA A 152 1.59 6.75 -2.05
C ALA A 152 1.43 5.62 -1.02
N VAL A 153 2.13 5.71 0.12
CA VAL A 153 2.01 4.78 1.24
C VAL A 153 0.59 4.79 1.83
N ALA A 154 0.00 5.97 2.03
CA ALA A 154 -1.33 6.10 2.59
C ALA A 154 -2.41 5.48 1.69
N ILE A 155 -2.34 5.71 0.38
CA ILE A 155 -3.24 5.08 -0.60
C ILE A 155 -3.00 3.56 -0.63
N GLY A 156 -1.73 3.13 -0.66
CA GLY A 156 -1.36 1.73 -0.61
C GLY A 156 -1.87 1.00 0.63
N TYR A 157 -1.81 1.64 1.80
CA TYR A 157 -2.34 1.12 3.04
C TYR A 157 -3.87 1.12 3.05
N ARG A 158 -4.51 2.14 2.47
CA ARG A 158 -5.97 2.17 2.29
C ARG A 158 -6.46 1.02 1.41
N ALA A 159 -5.71 0.66 0.36
CA ALA A 159 -5.99 -0.52 -0.44
C ALA A 159 -5.93 -1.81 0.40
N ILE A 160 -4.96 -1.95 1.32
CA ILE A 160 -4.89 -3.06 2.28
C ILE A 160 -6.12 -3.10 3.19
N GLN A 161 -6.56 -1.96 3.70
CA GLN A 161 -7.78 -1.86 4.51
C GLN A 161 -9.03 -2.29 3.72
N ASN A 162 -9.09 -1.96 2.43
CA ASN A 162 -10.14 -2.39 1.50
C ASN A 162 -9.99 -3.85 1.04
N GLY A 163 -8.92 -4.53 1.47
CA GLY A 163 -8.70 -5.94 1.24
C GLY A 163 -7.89 -6.30 0.00
N PHE A 164 -7.14 -5.36 -0.55
CA PHE A 164 -6.21 -5.59 -1.65
C PHE A 164 -4.77 -5.65 -1.15
N GLU A 165 -3.94 -6.49 -1.78
CA GLU A 165 -2.52 -6.59 -1.45
C GLU A 165 -1.75 -5.45 -2.13
N THR A 166 -0.88 -4.78 -1.38
CA THR A 166 0.00 -3.73 -1.88
C THR A 166 1.44 -4.18 -1.73
N PHE A 167 2.32 -3.77 -2.64
CA PHE A 167 3.77 -3.91 -2.52
C PHE A 167 4.43 -2.57 -2.87
N CYS A 168 5.44 -2.17 -2.10
CA CYS A 168 6.17 -0.93 -2.24
C CYS A 168 7.65 -1.22 -2.45
N THR A 169 8.27 -0.52 -3.39
CA THR A 169 9.70 -0.62 -3.70
C THR A 169 10.16 0.69 -4.30
N THR A 170 11.45 0.98 -4.26
CA THR A 170 12.01 2.07 -5.05
C THR A 170 12.16 1.65 -6.52
N ALA A 171 12.14 2.62 -7.43
CA ALA A 171 12.42 2.35 -8.85
C ALA A 171 13.80 1.74 -9.06
N ALA A 172 14.79 2.12 -8.22
CA ALA A 172 16.14 1.59 -8.28
C ALA A 172 16.22 0.10 -7.90
N GLU A 173 15.62 -0.28 -6.77
CA GLU A 173 15.56 -1.68 -6.32
C GLU A 173 14.84 -2.57 -7.34
N LEU A 174 13.70 -2.11 -7.87
CA LEU A 174 12.94 -2.84 -8.88
C LEU A 174 13.78 -3.09 -10.14
N VAL A 175 14.44 -2.05 -10.65
CA VAL A 175 15.28 -2.17 -11.85
C VAL A 175 16.47 -3.10 -11.56
N GLU A 176 17.16 -2.90 -10.45
CA GLU A 176 18.32 -3.71 -10.09
C GLU A 176 17.97 -5.20 -9.95
N ASP A 177 16.88 -5.51 -9.25
CA ASP A 177 16.42 -6.88 -9.04
C ASP A 177 16.06 -7.56 -10.38
N LEU A 178 15.30 -6.88 -11.24
CA LEU A 178 14.90 -7.42 -12.54
C LEU A 178 16.08 -7.53 -13.53
N SER A 179 16.97 -6.55 -13.56
CA SER A 179 18.19 -6.58 -14.38
C SER A 179 19.10 -7.75 -13.96
N ASN A 180 19.26 -7.96 -12.66
CA ASN A 180 20.03 -9.08 -12.13
C ASN A 180 19.36 -10.44 -12.40
N ALA A 181 18.03 -10.51 -12.28
CA ALA A 181 17.26 -11.71 -12.63
C ALA A 181 17.34 -12.04 -14.13
N SER A 182 17.31 -11.02 -14.98
CA SER A 182 17.47 -11.15 -16.44
C SER A 182 18.82 -11.79 -16.80
N LYS A 183 19.91 -11.26 -16.24
CA LYS A 183 21.27 -11.81 -16.42
C LYS A 183 21.40 -13.27 -15.96
N LYS A 184 20.59 -13.68 -14.97
CA LYS A 184 20.57 -15.05 -14.42
C LYS A 184 19.54 -15.97 -15.09
N GLY A 185 18.82 -15.49 -16.12
CA GLY A 185 17.77 -16.26 -16.80
C GLY A 185 16.51 -16.52 -15.96
N ARG A 186 16.27 -15.73 -14.91
CA ARG A 186 15.13 -15.88 -13.98
C ARG A 186 14.13 -14.72 -14.02
N LEU A 187 14.18 -13.89 -15.06
CA LEU A 187 13.35 -12.69 -15.19
C LEU A 187 11.85 -12.97 -14.97
N GLN A 188 11.32 -14.04 -15.57
CA GLN A 188 9.89 -14.39 -15.47
C GLN A 188 9.45 -14.72 -14.04
N GLU A 189 10.32 -15.35 -13.25
CA GLU A 189 10.04 -15.66 -11.85
C GLU A 189 10.03 -14.39 -11.01
N THR A 190 11.06 -13.55 -11.15
CA THR A 190 11.20 -12.29 -10.39
C THR A 190 10.13 -11.26 -10.77
N LEU A 191 9.69 -11.21 -12.03
CA LEU A 191 8.57 -10.35 -12.47
C LEU A 191 7.30 -10.57 -11.64
N LEU A 192 7.08 -11.79 -11.12
CA LEU A 192 5.90 -12.10 -10.32
C LEU A 192 5.87 -11.34 -8.99
N THR A 193 7.02 -10.96 -8.44
CA THR A 193 7.10 -10.12 -7.24
C THR A 193 6.43 -8.77 -7.45
N TYR A 194 6.61 -8.16 -8.63
CA TYR A 194 6.09 -6.82 -8.95
C TYR A 194 4.73 -6.87 -9.65
N THR A 195 4.38 -7.98 -10.31
CA THR A 195 3.11 -8.10 -11.04
C THR A 195 1.98 -8.73 -10.22
N ARG A 196 2.27 -9.64 -9.27
CA ARG A 196 1.26 -10.33 -8.43
C ARG A 196 0.53 -9.46 -7.39
N PRO A 197 1.13 -8.45 -6.76
CA PRO A 197 0.42 -7.56 -5.86
C PRO A 197 -0.70 -6.81 -6.60
N HIS A 198 -1.82 -6.55 -5.91
CA HIS A 198 -2.93 -5.81 -6.50
C HIS A 198 -2.51 -4.38 -6.79
N VAL A 199 -1.85 -3.72 -5.84
CA VAL A 199 -1.27 -2.38 -5.99
C VAL A 199 0.26 -2.46 -5.93
N LEU A 200 0.93 -1.79 -6.86
CA LEU A 200 2.38 -1.60 -6.83
C LEU A 200 2.69 -0.13 -6.63
N VAL A 201 3.47 0.19 -5.61
CA VAL A 201 4.04 1.51 -5.37
C VAL A 201 5.50 1.50 -5.79
N VAL A 202 5.86 2.37 -6.73
CA VAL A 202 7.22 2.57 -7.22
C VAL A 202 7.66 3.97 -6.82
N ASP A 203 8.47 4.05 -5.77
CA ASP A 203 8.94 5.31 -5.20
C ASP A 203 10.21 5.80 -5.90
N GLU A 204 10.42 7.12 -5.92
CA GLU A 204 11.67 7.78 -6.34
C GLU A 204 12.11 7.52 -7.80
N VAL A 205 11.17 7.53 -8.75
CA VAL A 205 11.51 7.54 -10.18
C VAL A 205 12.26 8.84 -10.51
N GLY A 206 13.55 8.76 -10.82
CA GLY A 206 14.36 9.91 -11.27
C GLY A 206 15.50 10.38 -10.36
N TYR A 207 15.82 9.64 -9.29
CA TYR A 207 16.96 9.99 -8.41
C TYR A 207 18.30 9.34 -8.80
N LEU A 208 18.29 8.26 -9.59
CA LEU A 208 19.48 7.55 -10.04
C LEU A 208 19.44 7.37 -11.56
N THR A 209 20.58 7.52 -12.23
CA THR A 209 20.77 7.06 -13.61
C THR A 209 20.76 5.54 -13.58
N TYR A 210 19.72 4.95 -14.14
CA TYR A 210 19.57 3.51 -14.12
C TYR A 210 20.52 2.85 -15.13
N GLY A 211 20.66 1.52 -15.06
CA GLY A 211 21.36 0.76 -16.10
C GLY A 211 20.70 0.94 -17.48
N PRO A 212 21.41 0.64 -18.58
CA PRO A 212 20.88 0.80 -19.95
C PRO A 212 19.64 -0.07 -20.23
N ASP A 213 19.37 -1.08 -19.41
CA ASP A 213 18.22 -1.99 -19.51
C ASP A 213 17.02 -1.58 -18.64
N ALA A 214 17.11 -0.46 -17.92
CA ALA A 214 16.09 -0.02 -16.97
C ALA A 214 14.72 0.21 -17.59
N ALA A 215 14.69 0.89 -18.74
CA ALA A 215 13.46 1.13 -19.49
C ALA A 215 12.78 -0.21 -19.86
N ASN A 216 13.57 -1.18 -20.33
CA ASN A 216 13.06 -2.49 -20.75
C ASN A 216 12.44 -3.27 -19.58
N VAL A 217 13.14 -3.37 -18.44
CA VAL A 217 12.63 -4.13 -17.29
C VAL A 217 11.41 -3.46 -16.66
N LEU A 218 11.40 -2.12 -16.55
CA LEU A 218 10.26 -1.36 -16.06
C LEU A 218 9.06 -1.49 -17.01
N PHE A 219 9.31 -1.46 -18.32
CA PHE A 219 8.27 -1.65 -19.33
C PHE A 219 7.59 -3.01 -19.20
N HIS A 220 8.32 -4.10 -18.94
CA HIS A 220 7.71 -5.41 -18.70
C HIS A 220 6.74 -5.41 -17.52
N VAL A 221 7.10 -4.76 -16.41
CA VAL A 221 6.23 -4.63 -15.24
C VAL A 221 4.99 -3.80 -15.59
N VAL A 222 5.18 -2.63 -16.20
CA VAL A 222 4.09 -1.71 -16.57
C VAL A 222 3.13 -2.37 -17.55
N ASN A 223 3.65 -3.09 -18.55
CA ASN A 223 2.85 -3.74 -19.57
C ASN A 223 2.01 -4.89 -19.00
N ASP A 224 2.59 -5.80 -18.20
CA ASP A 224 1.82 -6.89 -17.58
C ASP A 224 0.74 -6.36 -16.64
N ARG A 225 1.08 -5.38 -15.80
CA ARG A 225 0.11 -4.77 -14.87
C ARG A 225 -0.99 -4.01 -15.61
N HIS A 226 -0.65 -3.30 -16.68
CA HIS A 226 -1.61 -2.64 -17.54
C HIS A 226 -2.62 -3.65 -18.12
N LEU A 227 -2.14 -4.74 -18.76
CA LEU A 227 -2.99 -5.78 -19.34
C LEU A 227 -3.92 -6.45 -18.31
N ARG A 228 -3.44 -6.64 -17.08
CA ARG A 228 -4.21 -7.22 -15.97
C ARG A 228 -5.07 -6.22 -15.20
N LYS A 229 -5.11 -4.97 -15.63
CA LYS A 229 -5.79 -3.86 -14.96
C LYS A 229 -5.38 -3.68 -13.49
N ARG A 230 -4.09 -3.77 -13.21
CA ARG A 230 -3.55 -3.62 -11.85
C ARG A 230 -2.97 -2.22 -11.64
N PRO A 231 -3.46 -1.47 -10.64
CA PRO A 231 -3.05 -0.09 -10.40
C PRO A 231 -1.57 0.03 -10.04
N MET A 232 -0.95 1.14 -10.44
CA MET A 232 0.40 1.52 -10.03
C MET A 232 0.42 2.94 -9.47
N ILE A 233 1.23 3.17 -8.46
CA ILE A 233 1.50 4.51 -7.92
C ILE A 233 2.98 4.80 -8.09
N PHE A 234 3.31 5.83 -8.86
CA PHE A 234 4.68 6.31 -9.03
C PHE A 234 4.88 7.59 -8.23
N THR A 235 6.05 7.75 -7.63
CA THR A 235 6.50 9.06 -7.15
C THR A 235 7.73 9.52 -7.90
N THR A 236 7.80 10.81 -8.20
CA THR A 236 8.93 11.38 -8.95
C THR A 236 9.16 12.85 -8.59
N ASN A 237 10.42 13.26 -8.61
CA ASN A 237 10.82 14.67 -8.58
C ASN A 237 11.17 15.22 -9.97
N LYS A 238 11.06 14.39 -11.01
CA LYS A 238 11.36 14.74 -12.40
C LYS A 238 10.07 14.96 -13.19
N PRO A 239 10.01 15.97 -14.07
CA PRO A 239 8.87 16.12 -14.97
C PRO A 239 8.79 14.91 -15.92
N LEU A 240 7.60 14.61 -16.43
CA LEU A 240 7.39 13.45 -17.32
C LEU A 240 8.26 13.52 -18.58
N SER A 241 8.54 14.72 -19.08
CA SER A 241 9.44 14.96 -20.23
C SER A 241 10.90 14.56 -19.96
N GLU A 242 11.31 14.40 -18.71
CA GLU A 242 12.67 13.93 -18.35
C GLU A 242 12.74 12.42 -18.20
N TRP A 243 11.63 11.67 -18.25
CA TRP A 243 11.64 10.22 -18.05
C TRP A 243 12.47 9.47 -19.10
N GLY A 244 12.46 9.93 -20.35
CA GLY A 244 13.32 9.36 -21.40
C GLY A 244 14.81 9.44 -21.08
N LYS A 245 15.25 10.60 -20.56
CA LYS A 245 16.64 10.80 -20.10
C LYS A 245 16.97 9.96 -18.88
N VAL A 246 16.04 9.85 -17.94
CA VAL A 246 16.20 9.08 -16.70
C VAL A 246 16.30 7.58 -17.00
N LEU A 247 15.47 7.06 -17.91
CA LEU A 247 15.41 5.65 -18.27
C LEU A 247 16.38 5.27 -19.40
N HIS A 248 17.09 6.24 -19.97
CA HIS A 248 18.01 6.09 -21.11
C HIS A 248 17.34 5.57 -22.40
N ASP A 249 16.03 5.76 -22.55
CA ASP A 249 15.24 5.36 -23.72
C ASP A 249 13.98 6.23 -23.82
N GLU A 250 13.91 7.12 -24.82
CA GLU A 250 12.77 8.04 -24.98
C GLU A 250 11.49 7.32 -25.44
N ASP A 251 11.62 6.33 -26.32
CA ASP A 251 10.48 5.62 -26.92
C ASP A 251 9.79 4.72 -25.88
N LEU A 252 10.57 3.96 -25.11
CA LEU A 252 10.03 3.14 -24.02
C LEU A 252 9.48 3.97 -22.87
N ALA A 253 10.12 5.10 -22.54
CA ALA A 253 9.59 6.01 -21.53
C ALA A 253 8.21 6.55 -21.94
N ALA A 254 8.05 6.96 -23.20
CA ALA A 254 6.75 7.39 -23.73
C ALA A 254 5.72 6.26 -23.65
N ALA A 255 6.09 5.03 -24.03
CA ALA A 255 5.22 3.87 -24.00
C ALA A 255 4.81 3.44 -22.57
N ILE A 256 5.68 3.65 -21.57
CA ILE A 256 5.39 3.46 -20.15
C ILE A 256 4.36 4.50 -19.69
N LEU A 257 4.63 5.77 -19.96
CA LEU A 257 3.77 6.88 -19.54
C LEU A 257 2.36 6.76 -20.13
N ASP A 258 2.26 6.41 -21.40
CA ASP A 258 0.99 6.18 -22.10
C ASP A 258 0.12 5.13 -21.37
N ARG A 259 0.67 3.92 -21.13
CA ARG A 259 -0.03 2.82 -20.44
C ARG A 259 -0.43 3.16 -19.00
N VAL A 260 0.39 3.93 -18.30
CA VAL A 260 0.12 4.36 -16.92
C VAL A 260 -0.97 5.42 -16.90
N LEU A 261 -0.93 6.39 -17.82
CA LEU A 261 -1.84 7.53 -17.84
C LEU A 261 -3.18 7.25 -18.52
N GLU A 262 -3.29 6.21 -19.35
CA GLU A 262 -4.56 5.79 -19.97
C GLU A 262 -5.68 5.64 -18.93
N ARG A 263 -5.37 5.03 -17.78
CA ARG A 263 -6.26 4.92 -16.61
C ARG A 263 -5.72 5.64 -15.39
N GLY A 264 -4.76 6.53 -15.62
CA GLY A 264 -4.02 7.22 -14.60
C GLY A 264 -4.42 8.67 -14.43
N ARG A 265 -3.88 9.26 -13.37
CA ARG A 265 -3.80 10.71 -13.23
C ARG A 265 -2.38 11.12 -12.89
N PHE A 266 -2.01 12.28 -13.37
CA PHE A 266 -0.80 12.98 -12.98
C PHE A 266 -1.18 14.05 -11.96
N ILE A 267 -0.61 13.97 -10.76
CA ILE A 267 -0.86 14.93 -9.68
C ILE A 267 0.45 15.64 -9.35
N HIS A 268 0.42 16.96 -9.42
CA HIS A 268 1.51 17.81 -8.94
C HIS A 268 1.28 18.20 -7.47
N LEU A 269 2.29 17.95 -6.62
CA LEU A 269 2.32 18.34 -5.23
C LEU A 269 3.20 19.58 -5.02
N ASP A 270 2.51 20.71 -4.86
CA ASP A 270 3.07 22.01 -4.49
C ASP A 270 3.00 22.28 -2.97
N GLY A 271 3.55 23.41 -2.51
CA GLY A 271 3.55 23.84 -1.09
C GLY A 271 4.85 23.52 -0.32
N PRO A 272 5.15 24.11 0.85
CA PRO A 272 6.46 24.00 1.49
C PRO A 272 6.90 22.56 1.85
N SER A 273 8.22 22.31 1.96
CA SER A 273 8.76 20.99 2.37
C SER A 273 8.28 20.62 3.77
N GLY A 274 7.55 19.51 3.91
CA GLY A 274 7.12 18.96 5.19
C GLY A 274 8.27 18.54 6.11
N ARG A 275 9.39 18.11 5.52
CA ARG A 275 10.57 17.64 6.26
C ARG A 275 11.35 18.77 6.94
N THR A 276 11.26 19.97 6.39
CA THR A 276 12.11 21.11 6.79
C THR A 276 11.30 22.21 7.49
N ARG A 277 10.04 21.94 7.84
CA ARG A 277 9.16 22.90 8.52
C ARG A 277 9.68 23.33 9.88
N HIS A 278 10.27 22.41 10.63
CA HIS A 278 10.86 22.72 11.94
C HIS A 278 12.12 23.58 11.86
N LEU A 279 12.69 23.74 10.67
CA LEU A 279 13.99 24.38 10.47
C LEU A 279 13.89 25.77 9.85
N ASN A 280 12.70 26.34 9.62
CA ASN A 280 12.50 27.64 8.95
C ASN A 280 13.53 27.87 7.82
N LEU A 281 13.56 26.95 6.85
CA LEU A 281 14.63 26.89 5.85
C LEU A 281 14.72 28.16 4.97
N GLU A 282 13.67 28.99 4.95
CA GLU A 282 13.66 30.31 4.31
C GLU A 282 14.62 31.31 4.99
N GLU A 283 14.96 31.15 6.27
CA GLU A 283 16.00 31.94 6.96
C GLU A 283 17.41 31.38 6.74
N LEU A 284 17.54 30.07 6.47
CA LEU A 284 18.84 29.38 6.41
C LEU A 284 19.39 29.25 4.99
N LEU A 285 18.56 29.42 3.96
CA LEU A 285 19.01 29.47 2.58
C LEU A 285 19.15 30.93 2.15
N PRO A 286 20.31 31.38 1.64
CA PRO A 286 20.40 32.69 1.02
C PRO A 286 19.36 32.74 -0.10
N ALA A 287 18.54 33.81 -0.10
CA ALA A 287 17.54 34.05 -1.13
C ALA A 287 18.17 33.76 -2.48
N VAL A 288 17.57 32.85 -3.25
CA VAL A 288 18.01 32.54 -4.60
C VAL A 288 18.13 33.86 -5.33
N ALA A 289 19.36 34.27 -5.62
CA ALA A 289 19.63 35.50 -6.36
C ALA A 289 18.72 35.48 -7.58
N GLU A 290 17.80 36.45 -7.65
CA GLU A 290 17.07 36.73 -8.87
C GLU A 290 18.10 36.73 -9.98
N ARG A 291 17.85 35.92 -11.03
CA ARG A 291 18.65 35.97 -12.24
C ARG A 291 18.69 37.42 -12.67
N ALA A 292 19.83 38.07 -12.42
CA ALA A 292 20.07 39.42 -12.90
C ALA A 292 19.84 39.39 -14.40
N ARG A 293 18.74 40.01 -14.84
CA ARG A 293 18.55 40.34 -16.25
C ARG A 293 19.61 41.39 -16.55
N ILE A 294 20.76 40.95 -17.04
CA ILE A 294 21.74 41.87 -17.62
C ILE A 294 21.18 42.24 -19.01
N SER A 295 20.23 43.19 -19.02
CA SER A 295 19.95 43.98 -20.21
C SER A 295 21.08 44.99 -20.36
N GLY A 296 21.70 45.00 -21.54
CA GLY A 296 22.96 45.68 -21.80
C GLY A 296 22.98 47.21 -21.66
N ILE A 297 24.20 47.68 -21.89
CA ILE A 297 24.66 49.07 -22.02
C ILE A 297 24.96 49.77 -20.69
N ARG A 298 26.11 49.46 -20.09
CA ARG A 298 27.05 50.47 -19.59
C ARG A 298 28.46 50.05 -19.94
N VAL A 299 29.21 51.01 -20.47
CA VAL A 299 30.63 50.91 -20.84
C VAL A 299 31.43 50.41 -19.63
N PRO A 300 32.39 49.48 -19.77
CA PRO A 300 33.25 49.12 -18.66
C PRO A 300 34.24 50.27 -18.41
N GLU A 301 34.05 51.01 -17.32
CA GLU A 301 35.12 51.79 -16.70
C GLU A 301 36.16 50.81 -16.16
N PHE A 302 37.18 50.53 -16.96
CA PHE A 302 38.43 49.99 -16.46
C PHE A 302 39.10 51.06 -15.59
N PRO A 303 39.44 50.79 -14.32
CA PRO A 303 40.35 51.68 -13.60
C PRO A 303 41.71 51.65 -14.32
N GLU A 304 42.20 52.82 -14.68
CA GLU A 304 43.48 53.01 -15.38
C GLU A 304 44.66 52.36 -14.63
N PRO A 305 45.68 51.86 -15.34
CA PRO A 305 46.87 51.30 -14.71
C PRO A 305 47.67 52.37 -13.97
N THR A 306 48.05 52.04 -12.74
CA THR A 306 48.91 52.83 -11.85
C THR A 306 50.12 53.41 -12.60
N PRO A 307 50.37 54.73 -12.58
CA PRO A 307 51.55 55.31 -13.21
C PRO A 307 52.81 54.95 -12.40
N VAL A 308 53.79 54.39 -13.10
CA VAL A 308 55.18 54.25 -12.64
C VAL A 308 55.77 55.65 -12.47
N ALA A 309 56.03 56.06 -11.23
CA ALA A 309 56.78 57.26 -10.95
C ALA A 309 58.29 57.00 -11.12
N ILE A 310 58.83 57.39 -12.27
CA ILE A 310 60.25 57.69 -12.43
C ILE A 310 60.42 59.18 -12.17
N ALA A 311 61.11 59.56 -11.10
CA ALA A 311 61.75 60.87 -11.01
C ALA A 311 63.01 60.79 -10.14
N ALA A 312 64.14 60.95 -10.81
CA ALA A 312 65.46 61.09 -10.25
C ALA A 312 65.59 62.37 -9.40
N LYS A 313 66.44 62.33 -8.37
CA LYS A 313 67.51 63.32 -8.20
C LYS A 313 68.57 62.87 -7.20
N CYS A 314 69.80 62.84 -7.71
CA CYS A 314 71.07 62.84 -7.00
C CYS A 314 71.16 64.06 -6.04
N PRO A 315 72.00 64.02 -4.98
CA PRO A 315 73.36 64.53 -5.18
C PRO A 315 74.48 63.80 -4.39
N ILE A 316 75.56 63.53 -5.13
CA ILE A 316 76.99 63.68 -4.81
C ILE A 316 77.41 63.90 -3.34
N THR A 317 78.10 62.91 -2.77
CA THR A 317 79.40 62.95 -2.01
C THR A 317 79.63 61.52 -1.53
N GLY A 318 80.76 60.83 -1.58
CA GLY A 318 82.14 61.06 -1.98
C GLY A 318 82.94 59.90 -1.38
N ARG A 319 83.97 59.44 -2.10
CA ARG A 319 85.15 58.69 -1.64
C ARG A 319 85.13 57.16 -1.38
N ASP A 320 86.26 56.60 -1.86
CA ASP A 320 87.04 55.43 -1.44
C ASP A 320 86.57 54.04 -1.93
N ILE A 321 87.12 53.48 -3.02
CA ILE A 321 88.48 52.94 -3.31
C ILE A 321 88.76 51.60 -2.60
N GLY A 322 88.87 50.54 -3.43
CA GLY A 322 89.65 49.32 -3.21
C GLY A 322 88.99 48.25 -2.33
N ALA A 323 89.32 46.97 -2.41
CA ALA A 323 90.13 46.13 -3.30
C ALA A 323 89.91 44.69 -2.78
N PHE A 324 90.09 43.71 -3.68
CA PHE A 324 90.08 42.25 -3.45
C PHE A 324 88.71 41.57 -3.31
#